data_AF-A0AAE9EHT3-F1
#
_entry.id   AF-A0AAE9EHT3-F1
#
_cell.length_a   1.000
_cell.length_b   1.000
_cell.length_c   1.000
_cell.angle_alpha   90.00
_cell.angle_beta   90.00
_cell.angle_gamma   90.00
#
_symmetry.space_group_name_H-M   'P 1'
#
loop_
_entity.id
_entity.type
_entity.pdbx_description
1 polymer ?
#
loop_
_entity_poly.entity_id
_entity_poly.type
_entity_poly.pdbx_seq_one_letter_code
_entity_poly.pdbx_strand_id
1 'polypeptide(L)'
;MNNPRSTIKKVFWIGYASYAFDFVFILRELIVSLVPGNSGEKAYLIYYITLNAIVISSAFLYLPIVISIRKFTHLASAKLNNPQRFVLWQLVVVAAEKTIWLPFYFGFFTHYVLNDWPLLDKIYVCKVIDSAFMMVVVKLTYLGCNRRNLQTILAAFGPKNILKKLKFWDHRSGQVHPQVPAVVAQIYTTNA
;
A
#
# COMPACT_ATOMS: atom_id res chain seq x y z
N MET A 1 -23.06 12.65 12.30
CA MET A 1 -22.00 11.76 12.86
C MET A 1 -21.82 10.57 11.91
N ASN A 2 -20.63 10.40 11.31
CA ASN A 2 -20.40 9.28 10.38
C ASN A 2 -20.26 7.96 11.14
N ASN A 3 -21.04 6.93 10.77
CA ASN A 3 -20.94 5.60 11.34
C ASN A 3 -19.58 4.96 10.98
N PRO A 4 -18.75 4.53 11.96
CA PRO A 4 -17.44 3.94 11.68
C PRO A 4 -17.53 2.68 10.81
N ARG A 5 -18.65 1.94 10.89
CA ARG A 5 -18.91 0.75 10.08
C ARG A 5 -19.15 1.10 8.60
N SER A 6 -19.78 2.24 8.31
CA SER A 6 -19.99 2.70 6.93
C SER A 6 -18.71 3.26 6.31
N THR A 7 -17.85 3.88 7.13
CA THR A 7 -16.55 4.42 6.68
C THR A 7 -15.61 3.31 6.20
N ILE A 8 -15.50 2.21 6.94
CA ILE A 8 -14.67 1.06 6.55
C ILE A 8 -15.15 0.45 5.23
N LYS A 9 -16.47 0.31 5.04
CA LYS A 9 -17.03 -0.21 3.77
C LYS A 9 -16.66 0.68 2.59
N LYS A 10 -16.70 2.01 2.75
CA LYS A 10 -16.30 2.95 1.70
C LYS A 10 -14.83 2.80 1.31
N VAL A 11 -13.93 2.61 2.29
CA VAL A 11 -12.50 2.38 2.02
C VAL A 11 -12.28 1.11 1.21
N PHE A 12 -12.97 0.03 1.54
CA PHE A 12 -12.91 -1.20 0.74
C PHE A 12 -13.42 -0.99 -0.68
N TRP A 13 -14.56 -0.32 -0.86
CA TRP A 13 -15.10 -0.04 -2.19
C TRP A 13 -14.17 0.85 -3.03
N ILE A 14 -13.55 1.86 -2.43
CA ILE A 14 -12.55 2.71 -3.11
C ILE A 14 -11.34 1.87 -3.53
N GLY A 15 -10.82 1.03 -2.63
CA GLY A 15 -9.70 0.13 -2.97
C GLY A 15 -10.07 -0.87 -4.08
N TYR A 16 -11.27 -1.46 -4.03
CA TYR A 16 -11.73 -2.35 -5.11
C TYR A 16 -11.90 -1.61 -6.45
N ALA A 17 -12.40 -0.36 -6.42
CA ALA A 17 -12.51 0.46 -7.62
C ALA A 17 -11.13 0.77 -8.23
N SER A 18 -10.10 1.03 -7.41
CA SER A 18 -8.74 1.19 -7.93
C SER A 18 -8.20 -0.10 -8.55
N TYR A 19 -8.43 -1.26 -7.93
CA TYR A 19 -8.00 -2.54 -8.53
C TYR A 19 -8.75 -2.89 -9.82
N ALA A 20 -10.01 -2.49 -9.97
CA ALA A 20 -10.75 -2.68 -11.22
C ALA A 20 -10.11 -1.87 -12.37
N PHE A 21 -9.59 -0.69 -12.07
CA PHE A 21 -8.83 0.11 -13.04
C PHE A 21 -7.47 -0.57 -13.37
N ASP A 22 -6.75 -1.08 -12.37
CA ASP A 22 -5.51 -1.83 -12.58
C ASP A 22 -5.73 -3.08 -13.46
N PHE A 23 -6.88 -3.75 -13.33
CA PHE A 23 -7.23 -4.90 -14.16
C PHE A 23 -7.36 -4.56 -15.65
N VAL A 24 -7.94 -3.39 -15.98
CA VAL A 24 -8.04 -2.93 -17.39
C VAL A 24 -6.65 -2.71 -17.99
N PHE A 25 -5.70 -2.18 -17.20
CA PHE A 25 -4.32 -2.01 -17.63
C PHE A 25 -3.65 -3.36 -17.91
N ILE A 26 -3.82 -4.35 -17.03
CA ILE A 26 -3.30 -5.71 -17.26
C ILE A 26 -3.88 -6.33 -18.54
N LEU A 27 -5.18 -6.14 -18.81
CA LEU A 27 -5.80 -6.64 -20.03
C LEU A 27 -5.20 -6.00 -21.29
N ARG A 28 -4.90 -4.69 -21.25
CA ARG A 28 -4.20 -4.01 -22.34
C ARG A 28 -2.82 -4.63 -22.59
N GLU A 29 -2.01 -4.79 -21.55
CA GLU A 29 -0.66 -5.38 -21.68
C GLU A 29 -0.71 -6.83 -22.15
N LEU A 30 -1.72 -7.59 -21.73
CA LEU A 30 -1.97 -8.94 -22.23
C LEU A 30 -2.23 -8.93 -23.74
N ILE A 31 -3.09 -8.02 -24.23
CA ILE A 31 -3.35 -7.88 -25.67
C ILE A 31 -2.07 -7.54 -26.43
N VAL A 32 -1.24 -6.62 -25.91
CA VAL A 32 0.05 -6.27 -26.51
C VAL A 32 0.99 -7.48 -26.57
N SER A 33 1.00 -8.32 -25.54
CA SER A 33 1.85 -9.53 -25.51
C SER A 33 1.50 -10.58 -26.59
N LEU A 34 0.26 -10.56 -27.09
CA LEU A 34 -0.21 -11.48 -28.14
C LEU A 34 0.26 -11.07 -29.55
N VAL A 35 0.66 -9.80 -29.74
CA VAL A 35 1.15 -9.30 -31.03
C VAL A 35 2.51 -9.92 -31.36
N PRO A 36 2.78 -10.40 -32.59
CA PRO A 36 4.09 -10.92 -33.00
C PRO A 36 5.23 -9.93 -32.74
N GLY A 37 6.38 -10.41 -32.23
CA GLY A 37 7.49 -9.55 -31.80
C GLY A 37 8.63 -10.37 -31.18
N ASN A 38 9.68 -9.69 -30.71
CA ASN A 38 10.87 -10.32 -30.12
C ASN A 38 10.55 -11.24 -28.93
N SER A 39 10.96 -12.51 -29.00
CA SER A 39 10.66 -13.53 -27.99
C SER A 39 11.19 -13.19 -26.60
N GLY A 40 12.37 -12.56 -26.50
CA GLY A 40 12.97 -12.18 -25.21
C GLY A 40 12.15 -11.13 -24.48
N GLU A 41 11.81 -10.04 -25.17
CA GLU A 41 10.98 -8.96 -24.61
C GLU A 41 9.59 -9.44 -24.20
N LYS A 42 8.99 -10.35 -24.99
CA LYS A 42 7.72 -10.98 -24.64
C LYS A 42 7.77 -11.77 -23.35
N ALA A 43 8.84 -12.55 -23.13
CA ALA A 43 8.99 -13.31 -21.89
C ALA A 43 9.05 -12.38 -20.66
N TYR A 44 9.74 -11.24 -20.76
CA TYR A 44 9.78 -10.22 -19.71
C TYR A 44 8.42 -9.55 -19.49
N LEU A 45 7.69 -9.24 -20.56
CA LEU A 45 6.37 -8.65 -20.49
C LEU A 45 5.37 -9.61 -19.82
N ILE A 46 5.36 -10.89 -20.22
CA ILE A 46 4.52 -11.94 -19.63
C ILE A 46 4.84 -12.09 -18.15
N TYR A 47 6.12 -12.17 -17.77
CA TYR A 47 6.53 -12.24 -16.37
C TYR A 47 6.00 -11.04 -15.55
N TYR A 48 6.11 -9.83 -16.09
CA TYR A 48 5.61 -8.62 -15.43
C TYR A 48 4.07 -8.62 -15.28
N ILE A 49 3.35 -9.06 -16.31
CA ILE A 49 1.90 -9.25 -16.29
C ILE A 49 1.51 -10.27 -15.21
N THR A 50 2.20 -11.41 -15.14
CA THR A 50 1.94 -12.46 -14.14
C THR A 50 2.12 -11.94 -12.72
N LEU A 51 3.18 -11.18 -12.43
CA LEU A 51 3.39 -10.61 -11.10
C LEU A 51 2.27 -9.64 -10.70
N ASN A 52 1.87 -8.74 -11.61
CA ASN A 52 0.78 -7.79 -11.31
C ASN A 52 -0.56 -8.52 -11.14
N ALA A 53 -0.81 -9.58 -11.93
CA ALA A 53 -1.99 -10.42 -11.77
C ALA A 53 -2.02 -11.07 -10.38
N ILE A 54 -0.91 -11.63 -9.90
CA ILE A 54 -0.79 -12.20 -8.55
C ILE A 54 -1.10 -11.15 -7.48
N VAL A 55 -0.60 -9.91 -7.62
CA VAL A 55 -0.87 -8.82 -6.67
C VAL A 55 -2.36 -8.48 -6.63
N ILE A 56 -3.01 -8.34 -7.79
CA ILE A 56 -4.45 -8.07 -7.84
C ILE A 56 -5.26 -9.25 -7.28
N SER A 57 -4.91 -10.49 -7.61
CA SER A 57 -5.55 -11.68 -7.05
C SER A 57 -5.39 -11.72 -5.53
N SER A 58 -4.22 -11.38 -5.00
CA SER A 58 -4.00 -11.27 -3.55
C SER A 58 -4.88 -10.19 -2.91
N ALA A 59 -5.19 -9.12 -3.66
CA ALA A 59 -6.02 -8.04 -3.17
C ALA A 59 -7.44 -8.51 -2.83
N PHE A 60 -8.02 -9.37 -3.67
CA PHE A 60 -9.33 -9.98 -3.44
C PHE A 60 -9.38 -10.85 -2.19
N LEU A 61 -8.26 -11.45 -1.79
CA LEU A 61 -8.16 -12.29 -0.60
C LEU A 61 -8.14 -11.49 0.71
N TYR A 62 -7.92 -10.17 0.69
CA TYR A 62 -7.92 -9.37 1.92
C TYR A 62 -9.26 -9.39 2.66
N LEU A 63 -10.38 -9.41 1.94
CA LEU A 63 -11.72 -9.43 2.55
C LEU A 63 -12.00 -10.75 3.29
N PRO A 64 -11.81 -11.95 2.69
CA PRO A 64 -11.94 -13.20 3.44
C PRO A 64 -10.89 -13.33 4.56
N ILE A 65 -9.66 -12.83 4.38
CA ILE A 65 -8.65 -12.82 5.45
C ILE A 65 -9.13 -11.97 6.64
N VAL A 66 -9.67 -10.78 6.41
CA VAL A 66 -10.20 -9.93 7.49
C VAL A 66 -11.39 -10.59 8.20
N ILE A 67 -12.27 -11.27 7.47
CA ILE A 67 -13.40 -12.03 8.06
C ILE A 67 -12.87 -13.17 8.93
N SER A 68 -11.90 -13.95 8.43
CA SER A 68 -11.27 -15.05 9.16
C SER A 68 -10.56 -14.58 10.42
N ILE A 69 -9.79 -13.49 10.34
CA ILE A 69 -9.09 -12.92 11.51
C ILE A 69 -10.07 -12.45 12.58
N ARG A 70 -11.23 -11.91 12.20
CA ARG A 70 -12.25 -11.47 13.16
C ARG A 70 -12.73 -12.61 14.08
N LYS A 71 -12.81 -13.84 13.57
CA LYS A 71 -13.19 -15.02 14.37
C LYS A 71 -12.21 -15.29 15.53
N PHE A 72 -10.94 -14.93 15.35
CA PHE A 72 -9.86 -15.18 16.31
C PHE A 72 -9.49 -13.96 17.17
N THR A 73 -10.25 -12.86 17.07
CA THR A 73 -9.99 -11.62 17.85
C THR A 73 -10.10 -11.81 19.37
N HIS A 74 -10.71 -12.90 19.83
CA HIS A 74 -10.83 -13.22 21.25
C HIS A 74 -9.50 -13.68 21.88
N LEU A 75 -8.55 -14.21 21.09
CA LEU A 75 -7.26 -14.70 21.59
C LEU A 75 -6.39 -13.54 22.11
N ALA A 76 -5.64 -13.79 23.18
CA ALA A 76 -4.73 -12.81 23.79
C ALA A 76 -3.70 -12.25 22.79
N SER A 77 -3.15 -13.10 21.92
CA SER A 77 -2.22 -12.71 20.85
C SER A 77 -2.87 -11.79 19.81
N ALA A 78 -4.14 -12.02 19.48
CA ALA A 78 -4.89 -11.19 18.54
C ALA A 78 -5.26 -9.82 19.13
N LYS A 79 -5.58 -9.77 20.45
CA LYS A 79 -5.78 -8.50 21.17
C LYS A 79 -4.51 -7.66 21.26
N LEU A 80 -3.36 -8.32 21.43
CA LEU A 80 -2.06 -7.65 21.52
C LEU A 80 -1.61 -7.12 20.15
N ASN A 81 -1.62 -7.96 19.12
CA ASN A 81 -1.00 -7.64 17.83
C ASN A 81 -1.96 -7.00 16.81
N ASN A 82 -3.27 -7.02 17.06
CA ASN A 82 -4.31 -6.46 16.18
C ASN A 82 -4.06 -6.70 14.67
N PRO A 83 -3.84 -7.96 14.24
CA PRO A 83 -3.40 -8.28 12.88
C PRO A 83 -4.36 -7.79 11.80
N GLN A 84 -5.66 -7.69 12.12
CA GLN A 84 -6.68 -7.14 11.22
C GLN A 84 -6.33 -5.72 10.73
N ARG A 85 -5.69 -4.91 11.58
CA ARG A 85 -5.33 -3.53 11.24
C ARG A 85 -4.17 -3.48 10.27
N PHE A 86 -3.20 -4.37 10.41
CA PHE A 86 -2.09 -4.50 9.48
C PHE A 86 -2.58 -4.85 8.09
N VAL A 87 -3.42 -5.89 8.00
CA VAL A 87 -4.03 -6.37 6.77
C VAL A 87 -4.85 -5.28 6.07
N LEU A 88 -5.60 -4.46 6.83
CA LEU A 88 -6.33 -3.31 6.29
C LEU A 88 -5.41 -2.20 5.76
N TRP A 89 -4.37 -1.84 6.51
CA TRP A 89 -3.44 -0.79 6.07
C TRP A 89 -2.60 -1.24 4.88
N GLN A 90 -2.24 -2.53 4.82
CA GLN A 90 -1.55 -3.10 3.67
C GLN A 90 -2.38 -2.93 2.40
N LEU A 91 -3.68 -3.25 2.46
CA LEU A 91 -4.60 -3.04 1.33
C LEU A 91 -4.67 -1.56 0.92
N VAL A 92 -4.83 -0.65 1.87
CA VAL A 92 -4.94 0.80 1.59
C VAL A 92 -3.66 1.35 0.97
N VAL A 93 -2.50 0.98 1.49
CA VAL A 93 -1.21 1.52 1.04
C VAL A 93 -0.81 0.93 -0.32
N VAL A 94 -1.04 -0.36 -0.56
CA VAL A 94 -0.82 -0.98 -1.89
C VAL A 94 -1.76 -0.37 -2.92
N ALA A 95 -3.05 -0.18 -2.60
CA ALA A 95 -4.00 0.44 -3.51
C ALA A 95 -3.63 1.90 -3.84
N ALA A 96 -3.19 2.66 -2.83
CA ALA A 96 -2.73 4.04 -3.02
C ALA A 96 -1.45 4.11 -3.87
N GLU A 97 -0.52 3.21 -3.66
CA GLU A 97 0.73 3.10 -4.44
C GLU A 97 0.42 2.85 -5.92
N LYS A 98 -0.39 1.85 -6.25
CA LYS A 98 -0.80 1.57 -7.63
C LYS A 98 -1.55 2.74 -8.26
N THR A 99 -2.47 3.37 -7.53
CA THR A 99 -3.25 4.53 -8.04
C THR A 99 -2.37 5.74 -8.37
N ILE A 100 -1.33 6.02 -7.59
CA ILE A 100 -0.43 7.17 -7.81
C ILE A 100 0.51 6.91 -8.99
N TRP A 101 1.00 5.68 -9.14
CA TRP A 101 2.00 5.35 -10.15
C TRP A 101 1.41 4.99 -11.50
N LEU A 102 0.17 4.52 -11.59
CA LEU A 102 -0.45 4.18 -12.88
C LEU A 102 -0.57 5.35 -13.86
N PRO A 103 -0.96 6.58 -13.44
CA PRO A 103 -0.90 7.77 -14.29
C PRO A 103 0.52 8.16 -14.67
N PHE A 104 1.49 7.92 -13.77
CA PHE A 104 2.90 8.11 -14.06
C PHE A 104 3.38 7.14 -15.12
N TYR A 105 3.03 5.86 -15.02
CA TYR A 105 3.29 4.86 -16.05
C TYR A 105 2.58 5.25 -17.34
N PHE A 106 1.32 5.67 -17.34
CA PHE A 106 0.63 6.08 -18.56
C PHE A 106 1.31 7.28 -19.22
N GLY A 107 1.55 8.37 -18.48
CA GLY A 107 2.18 9.60 -18.98
C GLY A 107 3.62 9.40 -19.42
N PHE A 108 4.43 8.71 -18.60
CA PHE A 108 5.79 8.30 -18.93
C PHE A 108 5.78 7.39 -20.17
N PHE A 109 4.97 6.33 -20.19
CA PHE A 109 4.92 5.42 -21.32
C PHE A 109 4.45 6.11 -22.60
N THR A 110 3.46 7.02 -22.58
CA THR A 110 3.10 7.82 -23.77
C THR A 110 4.21 8.75 -24.23
N HIS A 111 4.94 9.40 -23.32
CA HIS A 111 6.03 10.31 -23.66
C HIS A 111 7.27 9.55 -24.21
N TYR A 112 7.55 8.36 -23.69
CA TYR A 112 8.62 7.47 -24.14
C TYR A 112 8.15 6.42 -25.18
N VAL A 113 6.90 6.45 -25.63
CA VAL A 113 6.40 5.75 -26.83
C VAL A 113 6.64 6.58 -28.07
N LEU A 114 6.69 7.91 -27.93
CA LEU A 114 7.08 8.83 -29.02
C LEU A 114 8.60 8.92 -29.20
N ASN A 115 9.39 8.55 -28.19
CA ASN A 115 10.85 8.44 -28.28
C ASN A 115 11.19 6.94 -28.26
N ASP A 116 11.73 6.38 -29.34
CA ASP A 116 12.00 4.94 -29.57
C ASP A 116 12.90 4.24 -28.52
N TRP A 117 12.49 4.21 -27.25
CA TRP A 117 13.20 3.52 -26.18
C TRP A 117 12.88 2.02 -26.20
N PRO A 118 13.89 1.14 -26.01
CA PRO A 118 13.68 -0.29 -25.94
C PRO A 118 12.68 -0.69 -24.86
N LEU A 119 11.81 -1.66 -25.17
CA LEU A 119 10.79 -2.17 -24.24
C LEU A 119 11.41 -2.77 -22.96
N LEU A 120 12.59 -3.37 -23.09
CA LEU A 120 13.31 -4.01 -21.99
C LEU A 120 13.74 -3.01 -20.91
N ASP A 121 14.30 -1.87 -21.31
CA ASP A 121 14.72 -0.80 -20.40
C ASP A 121 13.52 -0.17 -19.69
N LYS A 122 12.39 -0.04 -20.41
CA LYS A 122 11.11 0.43 -19.83
C LYS A 122 10.64 -0.49 -18.69
N ILE A 123 10.57 -1.79 -18.96
CA ILE A 123 10.16 -2.80 -17.95
C ILE A 123 11.13 -2.82 -16.77
N TYR A 124 12.43 -2.66 -17.02
CA TYR A 124 13.44 -2.63 -15.97
C TYR A 124 13.22 -1.44 -15.02
N VAL A 125 12.99 -0.25 -15.53
CA VAL A 125 12.69 0.94 -14.72
C VAL A 125 11.44 0.73 -13.86
N CYS A 126 10.35 0.20 -14.44
CA CYS A 126 9.13 -0.10 -13.69
C CYS A 126 9.41 -1.08 -12.52
N LYS A 127 10.21 -2.13 -12.75
CA LYS A 127 10.56 -3.09 -11.69
C LYS A 127 11.38 -2.46 -10.56
N VAL A 128 12.35 -1.60 -10.89
CA VAL A 128 13.16 -0.91 -9.89
C VAL A 128 12.25 -0.03 -9.02
N ILE A 129 11.34 0.72 -9.64
CA ILE A 129 10.35 1.54 -8.95
C ILE A 129 9.48 0.66 -8.04
N ASP A 130 8.80 -0.35 -8.59
CA ASP A 130 7.93 -1.25 -7.82
C ASP A 130 8.66 -1.88 -6.60
N SER A 131 9.94 -2.26 -6.77
CA SER A 131 10.74 -2.84 -5.69
C SER A 131 11.06 -1.84 -4.57
N ALA A 132 11.42 -0.60 -4.93
CA ALA A 132 11.67 0.45 -3.95
C ALA A 132 10.39 0.82 -3.20
N PHE A 133 9.26 0.86 -3.91
CA PHE A 133 7.96 1.14 -3.33
C PHE A 133 7.46 0.03 -2.42
N MET A 134 7.76 -1.24 -2.70
CA MET A 134 7.44 -2.34 -1.78
C MET A 134 8.03 -2.10 -0.38
N MET A 135 9.26 -1.56 -0.29
CA MET A 135 9.86 -1.18 1.01
C MET A 135 9.11 -0.03 1.69
N VAL A 136 8.62 0.94 0.91
CA VAL A 136 7.82 2.07 1.41
C VAL A 136 6.46 1.58 1.90
N VAL A 137 5.79 0.71 1.13
CA VAL A 137 4.50 0.10 1.47
C VAL A 137 4.59 -0.56 2.84
N VAL A 138 5.59 -1.43 3.06
CA VAL A 138 5.77 -2.13 4.33
C VAL A 138 5.90 -1.12 5.50
N LYS A 139 6.76 -0.10 5.35
CA LYS A 139 6.96 0.93 6.39
C LYS A 139 5.70 1.74 6.67
N LEU A 140 4.97 2.15 5.63
CA LEU A 140 3.73 2.89 5.76
C LEU A 140 2.61 2.04 6.39
N THR A 141 2.55 0.75 6.08
CA THR A 141 1.61 -0.19 6.72
C THR A 141 1.88 -0.28 8.22
N TYR A 142 3.14 -0.47 8.62
CA TYR A 142 3.52 -0.48 10.04
C TYR A 142 3.20 0.84 10.74
N LEU A 143 3.44 1.96 10.07
CA LEU A 143 3.12 3.27 10.59
C LEU A 143 1.61 3.46 10.79
N GLY A 144 0.80 3.04 9.82
CA GLY A 144 -0.66 3.07 9.89
C GLY A 144 -1.22 2.21 11.03
N CYS A 145 -0.53 1.14 11.38
CA CYS A 145 -0.85 0.31 12.55
C CYS A 145 -0.65 1.05 13.88
N ASN A 146 0.27 2.01 13.97
CA ASN A 146 0.46 2.82 15.16
C ASN A 146 -0.37 4.12 15.09
N ARG A 147 -1.55 4.11 15.72
CA ARG A 147 -2.52 5.23 15.68
C ARG A 147 -1.90 6.56 16.10
N ARG A 148 -1.03 6.54 17.11
CA ARG A 148 -0.40 7.74 17.66
C ARG A 148 0.64 8.31 16.69
N ASN A 149 1.49 7.46 16.13
CA ASN A 149 2.48 7.88 15.14
C ASN A 149 1.80 8.41 13.88
N LEU A 150 0.74 7.73 13.41
CA LEU A 150 -0.05 8.18 12.28
C LEU A 150 -0.72 9.55 12.56
N GLN A 151 -1.34 9.74 13.72
CA GLN A 151 -1.93 11.03 14.09
C GLN A 151 -0.90 12.15 14.19
N THR A 152 0.30 11.86 14.70
CA THR A 152 1.41 12.82 14.78
C THR A 152 1.86 13.25 13.39
N ILE A 153 1.96 12.31 12.46
CA ILE A 153 2.34 12.57 11.08
C ILE A 153 1.23 13.33 10.33
N LEU A 154 -0.03 12.92 10.46
CA LEU A 154 -1.16 13.63 9.86
C LEU A 154 -1.30 15.05 10.43
N ALA A 155 -1.05 15.26 11.72
CA ALA A 155 -1.02 16.58 12.33
C ALA A 155 0.15 17.44 11.81
N ALA A 156 1.29 16.82 11.51
CA ALA A 156 2.42 17.48 10.86
C ALA A 156 2.10 17.87 9.40
N PHE A 157 1.31 17.06 8.69
CA PHE A 157 0.86 17.34 7.33
C PHE A 157 -0.37 18.27 7.23
N GLY A 158 -0.90 18.79 8.35
CA GLY A 158 -1.96 19.78 8.32
C GLY A 158 -1.49 21.07 7.62
N PRO A 159 -2.26 21.66 6.67
CA PRO A 159 -1.80 22.75 5.82
C PRO A 159 -1.32 23.99 6.60
N LYS A 160 -1.92 24.25 7.77
CA LYS A 160 -1.52 25.35 8.68
C LYS A 160 -0.19 25.09 9.41
N ASN A 161 0.19 23.83 9.60
CA ASN A 161 1.38 23.40 10.31
C ASN A 161 2.58 23.23 9.37
N ILE A 162 2.36 22.74 8.14
CA ILE A 162 3.40 22.69 7.09
C ILE A 162 3.91 24.10 6.81
N LEU A 163 3.01 25.08 6.62
CA LEU A 163 3.40 26.48 6.36
C LEU A 163 4.18 27.10 7.54
N LYS A 164 3.80 26.77 8.78
CA LYS A 164 4.51 27.23 9.99
C LYS A 164 5.89 26.60 10.12
N LYS A 165 6.04 25.29 9.85
CA LYS A 165 7.31 24.56 9.92
C LYS A 165 8.28 24.91 8.79
N LEU A 166 7.77 25.24 7.60
CA LEU A 166 8.59 25.76 6.50
C LEU A 166 9.10 27.18 6.77
N LYS A 167 8.36 27.99 7.53
CA LYS A 167 8.79 29.34 7.94
C LYS A 167 9.69 29.36 9.17
N PHE A 168 9.65 28.34 10.02
CA PHE A 168 10.46 28.22 11.22
C PHE A 168 10.98 26.79 11.34
N TRP A 169 12.17 26.56 10.81
CA TRP A 169 12.92 25.33 11.03
C TRP A 169 13.50 25.37 12.45
N ASP A 170 12.65 25.16 13.46
CA ASP A 170 13.08 25.01 14.86
C ASP A 170 13.49 23.56 15.11
N HIS A 171 14.77 23.37 15.46
CA HIS A 171 15.43 22.09 15.70
C HIS A 171 15.03 21.54 17.08
N ARG A 172 13.75 21.32 17.36
CA ARG A 172 13.33 20.59 18.57
C ARG A 172 13.12 19.10 18.29
N SER A 173 14.10 18.30 18.70
CA SER A 173 14.03 16.84 18.78
C SER A 173 12.98 16.43 19.81
N GLY A 174 11.76 16.15 19.37
CA GLY A 174 10.73 15.57 20.21
C GLY A 174 11.08 14.12 20.54
N GLN A 175 11.57 13.86 21.76
CA GLN A 175 11.72 12.50 22.25
C GLN A 175 10.34 11.87 22.47
N VAL A 176 10.04 10.83 21.69
CA VAL A 176 8.84 10.01 21.86
C VAL A 176 9.20 8.86 22.82
N HIS A 177 8.76 8.95 24.07
CA HIS A 177 8.96 7.87 25.04
C HIS A 177 8.16 6.62 24.62
N PRO A 178 8.77 5.42 24.63
CA PRO A 178 8.06 4.17 24.35
C PRO A 178 7.06 3.89 25.49
N GLN A 179 5.83 3.56 25.11
CA GLN A 179 4.77 3.18 26.06
C GLN A 179 4.52 1.69 25.92
N VAL A 180 4.70 0.94 27.02
CA VAL A 180 4.36 -0.48 27.09
C VAL A 180 2.83 -0.60 27.01
N PRO A 181 2.27 -1.38 26.06
CA PRO A 181 0.82 -1.55 25.96
C PRO A 181 0.26 -2.13 27.28
N ALA A 182 -0.88 -1.62 27.76
CA ALA A 182 -1.51 -2.08 29.01
C ALA A 182 -1.77 -3.60 29.04
N VAL A 183 -1.98 -4.23 27.88
CA VAL A 183 -2.11 -5.69 27.75
C VAL A 183 -0.80 -6.42 28.06
N VAL A 184 0.34 -5.85 27.66
CA VAL A 184 1.67 -6.39 28.01
C VAL A 184 1.90 -6.25 29.51
N ALA A 185 1.54 -5.12 30.10
CA ALA A 185 1.60 -4.93 31.55
C ALA A 185 0.71 -5.93 32.31
N GLN A 186 -0.49 -6.22 31.82
CA GLN A 186 -1.38 -7.21 32.45
C GLN A 186 -0.86 -8.64 32.37
N ILE A 187 -0.21 -9.05 31.27
CA ILE A 187 0.42 -10.38 31.14
C ILE A 187 1.55 -10.55 32.16
N TYR A 188 2.35 -9.50 32.39
CA TYR A 188 3.41 -9.54 33.40
C TYR A 188 2.87 -9.61 34.83
N THR A 189 1.72 -9.00 35.12
CA THR A 189 1.12 -9.06 36.47
C THR A 189 0.36 -10.34 36.77
N THR A 190 -0.10 -11.08 35.75
CA THR A 190 -0.82 -12.37 35.96
C THR A 190 0.10 -13.58 36.03
N ASN A 191 1.38 -13.42 35.68
CA ASN A 191 2.40 -14.47 35.72
C ASN A 191 3.42 -14.27 36.87
N ALA A 192 3.13 -13.37 37.81
CA ALA A 192 3.93 -13.07 39.00
C ALA A 192 3.27 -13.61 40.26
#